data_AF-A0A835ILE0-F1
#
_entry.id   AF-A0A835ILE0-F1
#
_cell.length_a   1.000
_cell.length_b   1.000
_cell.length_c   1.000
_cell.angle_alpha   90.00
_cell.angle_beta   90.00
_cell.angle_gamma   90.00
#
_symmetry.space_group_name_H-M   'P 1'
#
loop_
_entity.id
_entity.type
_entity.pdbx_description
1 polymer ?
#
loop_
_entity_poly.entity_id
_entity_poly.type
_entity_poly.pdbx_seq_one_letter_code
_entity_poly.pdbx_strand_id
1 'polypeptide(L)'
;MPAAFVSFRTRWAAAVCAQTQQSSNPTLWLTDWAPEPRDVYWSNLAIPFVEITIRRLIMLAGAVFFPYLFLHDPHCICSVHSKPRWN
;
A
#
# COMPACT_ATOMS: atom_id res chain seq x y z
N MET A 1 10.90 -15.08 -4.36
CA MET A 1 10.39 -13.76 -4.75
C MET A 1 9.81 -13.85 -6.15
N PRO A 2 8.48 -13.83 -6.32
CA PRO A 2 7.83 -13.98 -7.62
C PRO A 2 7.77 -12.64 -8.37
N ALA A 3 8.93 -12.02 -8.60
CA ALA A 3 9.06 -10.76 -9.34
C ALA A 3 10.27 -10.85 -10.28
N ALA A 4 10.16 -10.32 -11.49
CA ALA A 4 11.22 -10.34 -12.48
C ALA A 4 11.19 -9.07 -13.33
N PHE A 5 12.36 -8.63 -13.78
CA PHE A 5 12.48 -7.59 -14.78
C PHE A 5 12.53 -8.22 -16.17
N VAL A 6 11.77 -7.65 -17.11
CA VAL A 6 11.69 -8.15 -18.48
C VAL A 6 12.11 -7.03 -19.42
N SER A 7 13.04 -7.33 -20.33
CA SER A 7 13.54 -6.36 -21.33
C SER A 7 12.99 -6.71 -22.71
N PHE A 8 12.54 -5.70 -23.46
CA PHE A 8 12.04 -5.84 -24.83
C PHE A 8 12.99 -5.18 -25.84
N ARG A 9 13.01 -5.70 -27.07
CA ARG A 9 13.80 -5.12 -28.17
C ARG A 9 13.33 -3.73 -28.59
N THR A 10 12.04 -3.44 -28.44
CA THR A 10 11.44 -2.16 -28.83
C THR A 10 10.74 -1.52 -27.64
N ARG A 11 10.83 -0.18 -27.54
CA ARG A 11 10.14 0.61 -26.51
C ARG A 11 8.63 0.47 -26.61
N TRP A 12 8.12 0.33 -27.84
CA TRP A 12 6.69 0.14 -28.08
C TRP A 12 6.21 -1.20 -27.52
N ALA A 13 6.95 -2.30 -27.71
CA ALA A 13 6.57 -3.59 -27.15
C ALA A 13 6.58 -3.58 -25.60
N ALA A 14 7.56 -2.89 -24.99
CA ALA A 14 7.58 -2.68 -23.54
C ALA A 14 6.34 -1.89 -23.06
N ALA A 15 5.97 -0.84 -23.80
CA ALA A 15 4.80 -0.03 -23.48
C ALA A 15 3.48 -0.81 -23.55
N VAL A 16 3.31 -1.61 -24.60
CA VAL A 16 2.12 -2.45 -24.77
C VAL A 16 2.07 -3.51 -23.68
N CYS A 17 3.18 -4.16 -23.35
CA CYS A 17 3.22 -5.14 -22.27
C CYS A 17 2.83 -4.51 -20.92
N ALA A 18 3.38 -3.35 -20.57
CA ALA A 18 3.08 -2.67 -19.32
C ALA A 18 1.62 -2.15 -19.22
N GLN A 19 0.94 -1.97 -20.35
CA GLN A 19 -0.43 -1.43 -20.39
C GLN A 19 -1.50 -2.51 -20.57
N THR A 20 -1.13 -3.76 -20.84
CA THR A 20 -2.08 -4.83 -21.16
C THR A 20 -2.18 -5.84 -20.03
N GLN A 21 -3.40 -6.30 -19.77
CA GLN A 21 -3.63 -7.40 -18.85
C GLN A 21 -3.19 -8.72 -19.50
N GLN A 22 -2.16 -9.38 -18.93
CA GLN A 22 -1.61 -10.62 -19.50
C GLN A 22 -2.42 -11.89 -19.20
N SER A 23 -3.22 -11.90 -18.14
CA SER A 23 -3.99 -13.08 -17.73
C SER A 23 -5.44 -12.72 -17.39
N SER A 24 -6.35 -13.69 -17.56
CA SER A 24 -7.75 -13.52 -17.16
C SER A 24 -7.91 -13.18 -15.67
N ASN A 25 -6.99 -13.64 -14.82
CA ASN A 25 -6.93 -13.21 -13.42
C ASN A 25 -6.08 -11.92 -13.29
N PRO A 26 -6.67 -10.78 -12.89
CA PRO A 26 -5.96 -9.49 -12.82
C PRO A 26 -4.93 -9.39 -11.68
N THR A 27 -4.90 -10.35 -10.76
CA THR A 27 -3.93 -10.39 -9.65
C THR A 27 -2.66 -11.19 -9.98
N LEU A 28 -2.65 -11.88 -11.13
CA LEU A 28 -1.52 -12.66 -11.61
C LEU A 28 -0.85 -11.94 -12.77
N TRP A 29 0.48 -11.95 -12.80
CA TRP A 29 1.29 -11.32 -13.87
C TRP A 29 1.07 -9.81 -14.01
N LEU A 30 1.10 -9.10 -12.88
CA LEU A 30 1.03 -7.64 -12.89
C LEU A 30 2.31 -7.04 -13.51
N THR A 31 2.13 -6.21 -14.53
CA THR A 31 3.21 -5.54 -15.24
C THR A 31 3.10 -4.05 -15.04
N ASP A 32 4.14 -3.44 -14.49
CA ASP A 32 4.28 -2.00 -14.35
C ASP A 32 5.56 -1.53 -15.01
N TRP A 33 5.63 -0.23 -15.29
CA TRP A 33 6.85 0.39 -15.76
C TRP A 33 7.97 0.25 -14.72
N ALA A 34 9.08 -0.36 -15.11
CA ALA A 34 10.23 -0.47 -14.24
C ALA A 34 10.80 0.94 -13.94
N PRO A 35 11.03 1.28 -12.66
CA PRO A 35 11.63 2.55 -12.29
C PRO A 35 13.12 2.60 -12.66
N GLU A 36 13.71 3.79 -12.60
CA GLU A 36 15.15 3.94 -12.78
C GLU A 36 15.92 3.10 -11.73
N PRO A 37 17.07 2.52 -12.08
CA PRO A 37 17.76 1.54 -11.23
C PRO A 37 18.18 2.08 -9.84
N ARG A 38 18.30 3.39 -9.70
CA ARG A 38 18.58 4.09 -8.43
C ARG A 38 17.34 4.25 -7.53
N ASP A 39 16.15 4.25 -8.11
CA ASP A 39 14.88 4.44 -7.40
C ASP A 39 14.21 3.10 -7.06
N VAL A 40 14.86 1.98 -7.39
CA VAL A 40 14.39 0.64 -7.02
C VAL A 40 14.68 0.38 -5.55
N TYR A 41 13.61 0.28 -4.75
CA TYR A 41 13.72 -0.13 -3.35
C TYR A 41 13.58 -1.65 -3.22
N TRP A 42 14.73 -2.33 -3.20
CA TRP A 42 14.83 -3.80 -3.26
C TRP A 42 14.11 -4.55 -2.16
N SER A 43 14.05 -4.01 -0.94
CA SER A 43 13.37 -4.67 0.19
C SER A 43 11.84 -4.67 0.08
N ASN A 44 11.24 -3.78 -0.71
CA ASN A 44 9.79 -3.82 -0.99
C ASN A 44 9.42 -4.78 -2.12
N LEU A 45 10.38 -5.14 -2.96
CA LEU A 45 10.14 -5.95 -4.17
C LEU A 45 9.79 -7.41 -3.81
N ALA A 46 10.15 -7.86 -2.60
CA ALA A 46 9.82 -9.19 -2.07
C ALA A 46 8.39 -9.33 -1.56
N ILE A 47 7.66 -8.22 -1.42
CA ILE A 47 6.36 -8.20 -0.77
C ILE A 47 5.29 -8.67 -1.77
N PRO A 48 4.49 -9.69 -1.43
CA PRO A 48 3.38 -10.12 -2.28
C PRO A 48 2.29 -9.04 -2.35
N PHE A 49 1.66 -8.90 -3.51
CA PHE A 49 0.67 -7.85 -3.80
C PHE A 49 -0.47 -7.77 -2.77
N VAL A 50 -0.96 -8.93 -2.31
CA VAL A 50 -2.02 -9.01 -1.29
C VAL A 50 -1.61 -8.35 0.02
N GLU A 51 -0.35 -8.51 0.43
CA GLU A 51 0.16 -7.92 1.65
C GLU A 51 0.32 -6.40 1.53
N ILE A 52 0.64 -5.89 0.33
CA ILE A 52 0.68 -4.45 0.05
C ILE A 52 -0.71 -3.83 0.26
N THR A 53 -1.77 -4.47 -0.25
CA THR A 53 -3.14 -3.99 -0.10
C THR A 53 -3.58 -3.97 1.38
N ILE A 54 -3.27 -5.03 2.14
CA ILE A 54 -3.61 -5.12 3.57
C ILE A 54 -2.88 -4.04 4.37
N ARG A 55 -1.56 -3.87 4.16
CA ARG A 55 -0.78 -2.82 4.82
C ARG A 55 -1.34 -1.43 4.52
N ARG A 56 -1.75 -1.16 3.27
CA ARG A 56 -2.38 0.10 2.89
C ARG A 56 -3.71 0.33 3.61
N LEU A 57 -4.54 -0.70 3.74
CA LEU A 57 -5.80 -0.61 4.49
C LEU A 57 -5.57 -0.35 5.98
N ILE A 58 -4.61 -1.04 6.61
CA ILE A 58 -4.26 -0.83 8.03
C ILE A 58 -3.72 0.58 8.24
N MET A 59 -2.84 1.06 7.37
CA MET A 59 -2.30 2.42 7.47
C MET A 59 -3.38 3.48 7.27
N LEU A 60 -4.27 3.31 6.29
CA LEU A 60 -5.40 4.22 6.08
C LEU A 60 -6.36 4.19 7.28
N ALA A 61 -6.71 3.00 7.76
CA ALA A 61 -7.60 2.83 8.90
C ALA A 61 -6.99 3.45 10.16
N GLY A 62 -5.72 3.16 10.48
CA GLY A 62 -5.03 3.73 11.63
C GLY A 62 -4.86 5.24 11.52
N ALA A 63 -4.49 5.75 10.34
CA ALA A 63 -4.29 7.18 10.10
C ALA A 63 -5.61 7.98 10.08
N VAL A 64 -6.75 7.36 9.86
CA VAL A 64 -8.06 8.03 9.97
C VAL A 64 -8.65 7.86 11.36
N PHE A 65 -8.69 6.61 11.86
CA PHE A 65 -9.30 6.26 13.14
C PHE A 65 -8.62 6.95 14.32
N PHE A 66 -7.29 6.94 14.38
CA PHE A 66 -6.55 7.50 15.51
C PHE A 66 -6.78 9.01 15.65
N PRO A 67 -6.48 9.87 14.66
CA PRO A 67 -6.71 11.31 14.82
C PRO A 67 -8.19 11.67 14.91
N TYR A 68 -9.11 10.91 14.32
CA TYR A 68 -10.54 11.16 14.49
C TYR A 68 -10.96 11.02 15.95
N LEU A 69 -10.53 9.96 16.65
CA LEU A 69 -10.80 9.78 18.08
C LEU A 69 -10.15 10.85 18.97
N PHE A 70 -8.92 11.26 18.64
CA PHE A 70 -8.18 12.20 19.48
C PHE A 70 -8.55 13.67 19.23
N LEU A 71 -8.94 14.04 18.01
CA LEU A 71 -9.13 15.44 17.61
C LEU A 71 -10.61 15.84 17.47
N HIS A 72 -11.49 14.93 17.05
CA HIS A 72 -12.89 15.25 16.82
C HIS A 72 -13.72 15.26 18.13
N ASP A 73 -13.39 14.40 19.10
CA ASP A 73 -14.10 14.34 20.39
C ASP A 73 -13.16 14.63 21.58
N PRO A 74 -12.68 15.89 21.76
CA PRO A 74 -12.00 16.28 22.99
C PRO A 74 -12.90 16.06 24.23
N HIS A 75 -14.22 16.00 24.03
CA HIS A 75 -15.21 15.68 25.07
C HIS A 75 -15.05 14.27 25.66
N CYS A 76 -14.65 13.26 24.88
CA CYS A 76 -14.46 11.90 25.37
C CYS A 76 -13.14 11.73 26.16
N ILE A 77 -12.07 12.42 25.76
CA ILE A 77 -10.81 12.48 26.54
C ILE A 77 -11.04 13.21 27.87
N CYS A 78 -11.75 14.33 27.86
CA CYS A 78 -12.13 15.05 29.07
C CYS A 78 -13.06 14.21 29.97
N SER A 79 -13.96 13.40 29.41
CA SER A 79 -14.85 12.49 30.16
C SER A 79 -14.12 11.28 30.76
N VAL A 80 -13.08 10.76 30.10
CA VAL A 80 -12.20 9.71 30.64
C VAL A 80 -11.29 10.25 31.74
N HIS A 81 -10.80 11.50 31.62
CA HIS A 81 -10.01 12.14 32.67
C HIS A 81 -10.87 12.64 33.85
N SER A 82 -12.15 12.95 33.62
CA SER A 82 -13.06 13.45 34.67
C SER A 82 -13.80 12.36 35.44
N LYS A 83 -13.63 11.06 35.14
CA LYS A 83 -14.11 10.01 36.06
C LYS A 83 -13.29 10.09 37.35
N PRO A 84 -13.90 10.50 38.49
CA PRO A 84 -13.17 10.68 39.73
C PRO A 84 -12.58 9.34 40.16
N ARG A 85 -11.27 9.35 40.40
CA ARG A 85 -10.53 8.26 41.03
C ARG A 85 -10.92 8.20 42.51
N TRP A 86 -11.99 7.45 42.78
CA TRP A 86 -12.44 6.85 44.05
C TRP A 86 -12.66 7.71 45.31
N ASN A 87 -13.73 7.32 46.02
CA ASN A 87 -14.18 7.64 47.40
C ASN A 87 -14.81 9.01 47.67
#